data_AF-A0A1A8MW21-F1
#
_entry.id   AF-A0A1A8MW21-F1
#
_cell.length_a   1.000
_cell.length_b   1.000
_cell.length_c   1.000
_cell.angle_alpha   90.00
_cell.angle_beta   90.00
_cell.angle_gamma   90.00
#
_symmetry.space_group_name_H-M   'P 1'
#
loop_
_entity.id
_entity.type
_entity.pdbx_description
1 polymer ?
#
loop_
_entity_poly.entity_id
_entity_poly.type
_entity_poly.pdbx_seq_one_letter_code
_entity_poly.pdbx_strand_id
1 'polypeptide(L)'
;LEDVDSVLNTGEVPNLFAVDEKQEIMEMIRPIAQGGNRNVELSPLTLFAFFVARCRENLHIVVAFSPIGNAFRNRLRQFPSLINCCTIDWYQSWPEE
;
A
#
# COMPACT_ATOMS: atom_id res chain seq x y z
N LEU A 1 -8.47 4.99 8.21
CA LEU A 1 -8.03 5.65 6.95
C LEU A 1 -6.56 6.02 7.01
N GLU A 2 -6.01 6.32 8.18
CA GLU A 2 -4.57 6.55 8.38
C GLU A 2 -3.68 5.41 7.86
N ASP A 3 -4.04 4.15 8.14
CA ASP A 3 -3.29 3.01 7.59
C ASP A 3 -3.36 2.93 6.06
N VAL A 4 -4.53 3.21 5.49
CA VAL A 4 -4.72 3.26 4.03
C VAL A 4 -3.89 4.40 3.44
N ASP A 5 -3.88 5.56 4.08
CA ASP A 5 -3.06 6.70 3.65
C ASP A 5 -1.56 6.37 3.71
N SER A 6 -1.13 5.65 4.75
CA SER A 6 0.25 5.16 4.87
C SER A 6 0.60 4.22 3.70
N VAL A 7 -0.24 3.22 3.43
CA VAL A 7 -0.03 2.28 2.32
C VAL A 7 -0.04 2.99 0.96
N LEU A 8 -0.93 3.95 0.74
CA LEU A 8 -0.99 4.69 -0.52
C LEU A 8 0.26 5.55 -0.75
N ASN A 9 0.83 6.15 0.31
CA ASN A 9 2.02 6.98 0.20
C ASN A 9 3.31 6.13 0.14
N THR A 10 3.55 5.30 1.15
CA THR A 10 4.84 4.60 1.35
C THR A 10 4.80 3.16 0.87
N GLY A 11 3.63 2.55 0.73
CA GLY A 11 3.47 1.13 0.41
C GLY A 11 3.47 0.22 1.63
N GLU A 12 3.53 0.78 2.84
CA GLU A 12 3.50 0.04 4.09
C GLU A 12 2.84 0.85 5.21
N VAL A 13 2.50 0.15 6.30
CA VAL A 13 2.06 0.80 7.54
C VAL A 13 3.24 0.81 8.51
N PRO A 14 3.63 1.98 9.07
CA PRO A 14 4.70 2.06 10.06
C PRO A 14 4.43 1.14 11.27
N ASN A 15 5.46 0.44 11.72
CA ASN A 15 5.40 -0.47 12.87
C ASN A 15 4.32 -1.57 12.76
N LEU A 16 3.91 -1.93 11.54
CA LEU A 16 2.94 -3.00 11.32
C LEU A 16 3.47 -4.36 11.78
N PHE A 17 4.74 -4.63 11.48
CA PHE A 17 5.40 -5.88 11.80
C PHE A 17 6.32 -5.72 12.99
N ALA A 18 6.25 -6.67 13.91
CA ALA A 18 7.21 -6.83 14.99
C ALA A 18 8.60 -7.22 14.44
N VAL A 19 9.63 -7.13 15.28
CA VAL A 19 11.02 -7.34 14.85
C VAL A 19 11.26 -8.76 14.36
N ASP A 20 10.69 -9.74 15.05
CA ASP A 20 10.69 -11.16 14.70
C ASP A 20 9.95 -11.42 13.38
N GLU A 21 8.75 -10.86 13.21
CA GLU A 21 8.00 -10.98 11.94
C GLU A 21 8.76 -10.37 10.75
N LYS A 22 9.44 -9.23 10.94
CA LYS A 22 10.30 -8.65 9.90
C LYS A 22 11.46 -9.57 9.55
N GLN A 23 12.05 -10.26 10.52
CA GLN A 23 13.12 -11.23 10.26
C GLN A 23 12.62 -12.40 9.43
N GLU A 24 11.46 -12.97 9.79
CA GLU A 24 10.83 -14.04 9.02
C GLU A 24 10.51 -13.62 7.58
N ILE A 25 9.96 -12.42 7.38
CA ILE A 25 9.70 -11.86 6.04
C ILE A 25 11.01 -11.74 5.24
N MET A 26 12.08 -11.24 5.86
CA MET A 26 13.38 -11.09 5.20
C MET A 26 14.00 -12.44 4.82
N GLU A 27 13.83 -13.47 5.64
CA GLU A 27 14.27 -14.84 5.32
C GLU A 27 13.50 -15.42 4.15
N MET A 28 12.17 -15.23 4.12
CA MET A 28 11.31 -15.69 3.03
C MET A 28 11.59 -14.96 1.71
N ILE A 29 11.84 -13.65 1.74
CA ILE A 29 12.02 -12.84 0.53
C ILE A 29 13.45 -12.94 -0.04
N ARG A 30 14.45 -13.22 0.79
CA ARG A 30 15.86 -13.32 0.38
C ARG A 30 16.11 -14.17 -0.87
N PRO A 31 15.65 -15.43 -0.96
CA PRO A 31 15.90 -16.25 -2.15
C PRO A 31 15.28 -15.65 -3.41
N ILE A 32 14.14 -14.95 -3.28
CA ILE A 32 13.45 -14.30 -4.39
C ILE A 32 14.22 -13.05 -4.83
N ALA A 33 14.64 -12.21 -3.87
CA ALA A 33 15.42 -11.00 -4.12
C ALA A 33 16.79 -11.31 -4.74
N GLN A 34 17.37 -12.47 -4.44
CA GLN A 34 18.63 -12.93 -5.01
C GLN A 34 18.52 -13.41 -6.46
N GLY A 35 17.30 -13.66 -6.98
CA GLY A 35 17.10 -14.04 -8.38
C GLY A 35 17.88 -15.29 -8.82
N GLY A 36 18.16 -16.21 -7.88
CA GLY A 36 18.98 -17.41 -8.12
C GLY A 36 20.49 -17.24 -7.90
N ASN A 37 21.00 -16.02 -7.67
CA ASN A 37 22.40 -15.79 -7.34
C ASN A 37 22.62 -15.74 -5.82
N ARG A 38 22.94 -16.89 -5.23
CA ARG A 38 23.14 -17.06 -3.79
C ARG A 38 24.35 -16.29 -3.22
N ASN A 39 25.25 -15.80 -4.07
CA ASN A 39 26.43 -15.04 -3.66
C ASN A 39 26.13 -13.54 -3.48
N VAL A 40 24.93 -13.08 -3.83
CA VAL A 40 24.54 -11.68 -3.63
C VAL A 40 24.14 -11.49 -2.17
N GLU A 41 24.99 -10.81 -1.41
CA GLU A 41 24.66 -10.36 -0.07
C GLU A 41 23.78 -9.11 -0.13
N LEU A 42 22.57 -9.22 0.41
CA LEU A 42 21.63 -8.12 0.54
C LEU A 42 21.51 -7.72 2.00
N SER A 43 21.58 -6.41 2.25
CA SER A 43 21.35 -5.86 3.58
C SER A 43 19.89 -6.08 4.01
N PRO A 44 19.59 -6.17 5.32
CA PRO A 44 18.23 -6.24 5.83
C PRO A 44 17.33 -5.11 5.29
N LEU A 45 17.87 -3.89 5.22
CA LEU A 45 17.17 -2.74 4.67
C LEU A 45 16.79 -2.93 3.20
N THR A 46 17.70 -3.47 2.39
CA THR A 46 17.46 -3.74 0.96
C THR A 46 16.41 -4.84 0.76
N LEU A 47 16.47 -5.91 1.57
CA LEU A 47 15.49 -7.00 1.51
C LEU A 47 14.09 -6.53 1.86
N PHE A 48 13.97 -5.75 2.93
CA PHE A 48 12.68 -5.24 3.36
C PHE A 48 12.13 -4.21 2.36
N ALA A 49 12.99 -3.34 1.79
CA ALA A 49 12.58 -2.43 0.71
C ALA A 49 12.11 -3.19 -0.55
N PHE A 50 12.78 -4.30 -0.91
CA PHE A 50 12.34 -5.17 -2.01
C PHE A 50 10.96 -5.80 -1.72
N PHE A 51 10.72 -6.25 -0.49
CA PHE A 51 9.42 -6.73 -0.06
C PHE A 51 8.33 -5.65 -0.20
N VAL A 52 8.56 -4.44 0.33
CA VAL A 52 7.61 -3.31 0.25
C VAL A 52 7.35 -2.93 -1.22
N ALA A 53 8.38 -2.88 -2.07
CA ALA A 53 8.20 -2.62 -3.50
C ALA A 53 7.28 -3.65 -4.16
N ARG A 54 7.46 -4.94 -3.82
CA ARG A 54 6.60 -6.01 -4.34
C ARG A 54 5.18 -5.91 -3.79
N CYS A 55 4.97 -5.51 -2.53
CA CYS A 55 3.65 -5.22 -2.01
C CYS A 55 2.97 -4.09 -2.82
N ARG A 56 3.69 -3.00 -3.12
CA ARG A 56 3.16 -1.89 -3.93
C ARG A 56 2.75 -2.30 -5.33
N GLU A 57 3.50 -3.20 -5.96
CA GLU A 57 3.20 -3.69 -7.31
C GLU A 57 1.96 -4.61 -7.37
N ASN A 58 1.65 -5.29 -6.27
CA ASN A 58 0.62 -6.34 -6.27
C ASN A 58 -0.63 -5.98 -5.44
N LEU A 59 -0.58 -4.95 -4.60
CA LEU A 59 -1.71 -4.52 -3.78
C LEU A 59 -2.51 -3.43 -4.48
N HIS A 60 -3.79 -3.71 -4.74
CA HIS A 60 -4.74 -2.75 -5.29
C HIS A 60 -5.83 -2.47 -4.26
N ILE A 61 -6.00 -1.20 -3.90
CA ILE A 61 -6.99 -0.75 -2.91
C ILE A 61 -8.10 -0.02 -3.64
N VAL A 62 -9.34 -0.45 -3.39
CA VAL A 62 -10.55 0.22 -3.88
C VAL A 62 -11.37 0.67 -2.68
N VAL A 63 -11.67 1.96 -2.61
CA VAL A 63 -12.47 2.54 -1.52
C VAL A 63 -13.70 3.24 -2.10
N ALA A 64 -14.87 2.92 -1.56
CA ALA A 64 -16.12 3.56 -1.94
C ALA A 64 -16.55 4.56 -0.86
N PHE A 65 -16.89 5.76 -1.28
CA PHE A 65 -17.45 6.80 -0.41
C PHE A 65 -18.80 7.25 -0.95
N SER A 66 -19.74 7.49 -0.05
CA SER A 66 -20.93 8.26 -0.43
C SER A 66 -20.53 9.72 -0.66
N PRO A 67 -20.88 10.31 -1.82
CA PRO A 67 -20.60 11.73 -2.09
C PRO A 67 -21.56 12.67 -1.35
N ILE A 68 -22.58 12.11 -0.65
CA ILE A 68 -23.61 12.89 0.02
C ILE A 68 -23.06 13.48 1.33
N GLY A 69 -23.20 14.80 1.47
CA GLY A 69 -22.82 15.54 2.67
C GLY A 69 -21.33 15.90 2.76
N ASN A 70 -20.92 16.41 3.92
CA ASN A 70 -19.56 16.97 4.11
C ASN A 70 -18.49 15.93 4.45
N ALA A 71 -18.88 14.70 4.81
CA ALA A 71 -17.96 13.69 5.31
C ALA A 71 -16.90 13.31 4.26
N PHE A 72 -17.31 13.12 3.00
CA PHE A 72 -16.40 12.83 1.89
C PHE A 72 -15.37 13.94 1.72
N ARG A 73 -15.83 15.19 1.63
CA ARG A 73 -14.95 16.36 1.50
C ARG A 73 -13.98 16.51 2.69
N ASN A 74 -14.43 16.21 3.90
CA ASN A 74 -13.58 16.27 5.09
C ASN A 74 -12.52 15.17 5.08
N ARG A 75 -12.87 13.94 4.67
CA ARG A 75 -11.90 12.83 4.51
C ARG A 75 -10.85 13.14 3.46
N LEU A 76 -11.23 13.69 2.30
CA LEU A 76 -10.27 14.06 1.26
C LEU A 76 -9.26 15.13 1.71
N ARG A 77 -9.67 16.06 2.58
CA ARG A 77 -8.75 17.05 3.16
C ARG A 77 -7.82 16.46 4.20
N GLN A 78 -8.30 15.49 4.98
CA GLN A 78 -7.52 14.81 6.01
C GLN A 78 -6.52 13.82 5.41
N PHE A 79 -6.86 13.19 4.28
CA PHE A 79 -6.07 12.15 3.63
C PHE A 79 -5.86 12.48 2.15
N PRO A 80 -4.90 13.38 1.81
CA PRO A 80 -4.66 13.80 0.43
C PRO A 80 -4.23 12.66 -0.51
N SER A 81 -3.69 11.55 0.02
CA SER A 81 -3.31 10.38 -0.79
C SER A 81 -4.50 9.77 -1.54
N LEU A 82 -5.72 9.92 -1.04
CA LEU A 82 -6.94 9.45 -1.72
C LEU A 82 -7.18 10.18 -3.05
N ILE A 83 -6.60 11.36 -3.26
CA ILE A 83 -6.65 12.09 -4.52
C ILE A 83 -5.35 11.90 -5.31
N ASN A 84 -4.22 11.93 -4.62
CA ASN A 84 -2.91 11.93 -5.28
C ASN A 84 -2.46 10.53 -5.76
N CYS A 85 -2.92 9.47 -5.08
CA CYS A 85 -2.47 8.09 -5.30
C CYS A 85 -3.59 7.16 -5.79
N CYS A 86 -4.83 7.64 -5.86
CA CYS A 86 -5.97 6.89 -6.38
C CYS A 86 -6.58 7.58 -7.59
N THR A 87 -7.37 6.83 -8.35
CA THR A 87 -8.22 7.38 -9.41
C THR A 87 -9.63 7.57 -8.85
N ILE A 88 -10.24 8.73 -9.08
CA ILE A 88 -11.62 9.00 -8.66
C ILE A 88 -12.57 8.55 -9.76
N ASP A 89 -13.45 7.62 -9.42
CA ASP A 89 -14.54 7.15 -10.27
C ASP A 89 -15.89 7.59 -9.68
N TRP A 90 -16.72 8.25 -10.49
CA TRP A 90 -17.98 8.84 -10.06
C TRP A 90 -19.16 8.01 -10.55
N TYR A 91 -19.85 7.38 -9.60
CA TYR A 91 -21.05 6.61 -9.88
C TYR A 91 -22.28 7.52 -9.87
N GLN A 92 -22.97 7.57 -11.00
CA GLN A 92 -24.28 8.20 -11.12
C GLN A 92 -25.37 7.14 -11.00
N SER A 93 -26.62 7.59 -10.82
CA SER A 93 -27.76 6.69 -10.91
C SER A 93 -27.75 5.96 -12.26
N TRP A 94 -28.26 4.74 -12.25
CA TRP A 94 -28.48 3.98 -13.49
C TRP A 94 -29.41 4.77 -14.43
N PRO A 95 -29.20 4.68 -15.76
CA PRO A 95 -30.11 5.27 -16.73
C PRO A 95 -31.51 4.64 -16.60
N GLU A 96 -32.55 5.42 -16.93
CA GLU A 96 -33.95 4.98 -16.86
C GLU A 96 -34.41 4.16 -18.09
N GLU A 97 -33.54 4.02 -19.11
CA GLU A 97 -33.78 3.19 -20.31
C GLU A 97 -33.64 1.69 -20.05
#